data_AF-A0A4R3U053-F1
#
_entry.id   AF-A0A4R3U053-F1
#
_cell.length_a   1.000
_cell.length_b   1.000
_cell.length_c   1.000
_cell.angle_alpha   90.00
_cell.angle_beta   90.00
_cell.angle_gamma   90.00
#
_symmetry.space_group_name_H-M   'P 1'
#
loop_
_entity.id
_entity.type
_entity.pdbx_description
1 polymer ?
#
loop_
_entity_poly.entity_id
_entity_poly.type
_entity_poly.pdbx_seq_one_letter_code
_entity_poly.pdbx_strand_id
1 'polypeptide(L)'
;MLIPVGNHTLTIFLVPEPVPSDQQLWERASRLWPEAFRAAGRHRAHLAIAVMDSAKSNAETKELGFAERTLLTTALVGAVLAATPGVVAVIWDGKVGRSPEMWLEQSRSAFAAYPDQPLALWTEIVPYRSGKTIGAYTVGLSAFTGREIEFEVDGLDQDTVTARVAQLSAYFIATGLEDGFKSGEVFEADSEIDHRVVVLHRNSRFNIGPVVSFSSLDDRSGRRRTYPIIPAVIARNHPLLIMLGKVGLFDPADAKNHIRLRPDHYQSEVRLESFDQGLSQALSGMIATDLYAEADTKARRAVAGGDMASARSILQPWAEEVGLLQGAAKLALTLCDAFLFVPAPLRGP
;
A
#
# COMPACT_ATOMS: atom_id res chain seq x y z
N MET A 1 6.82 13.26 -33.62
CA MET A 1 6.74 12.38 -34.80
C MET A 1 5.53 11.47 -34.64
N LEU A 2 4.71 11.35 -35.69
CA LEU A 2 3.59 10.41 -35.75
C LEU A 2 3.97 9.26 -36.68
N ILE A 3 3.87 8.02 -36.21
CA ILE A 3 4.16 6.81 -36.98
C ILE A 3 2.87 6.00 -37.12
N PRO A 4 2.37 5.73 -38.34
CA PRO A 4 1.27 4.80 -38.53
C PRO A 4 1.76 3.36 -38.31
N VAL A 5 1.05 2.59 -37.49
CA VAL A 5 1.30 1.16 -37.26
C VAL A 5 -0.01 0.40 -37.35
N GLY A 6 -0.19 -0.32 -38.46
CA GLY A 6 -1.48 -0.90 -38.82
C GLY A 6 -2.55 0.19 -38.91
N ASN A 7 -3.63 0.01 -38.14
CA ASN A 7 -4.72 0.99 -38.05
C ASN A 7 -4.52 2.03 -36.91
N HIS A 8 -3.40 1.99 -36.19
CA HIS A 8 -3.14 2.85 -35.04
C HIS A 8 -2.07 3.89 -35.33
N THR A 9 -2.05 4.95 -34.53
CA THR A 9 -1.03 6.00 -34.63
C THR A 9 -0.17 6.00 -33.38
N LEU A 10 1.14 5.92 -33.58
CA LEU A 10 2.12 5.99 -32.51
C LEU A 10 2.73 7.38 -32.51
N THR A 11 3.00 7.90 -31.32
CA THR A 11 3.56 9.23 -31.19
C THR A 11 4.81 9.22 -30.35
N ILE A 12 5.85 9.86 -30.88
CA ILE A 12 7.15 10.05 -30.22
C ILE A 12 7.43 11.55 -30.19
N PHE A 13 7.59 12.11 -28.98
CA PHE A 13 7.93 13.52 -28.78
C PHE A 13 9.25 13.64 -28.04
N LEU A 14 10.11 14.55 -28.49
CA LEU A 14 11.30 14.94 -27.75
C LEU A 14 10.92 16.06 -26.78
N VAL A 15 11.22 15.84 -25.51
CA VAL A 15 11.20 16.89 -24.49
C VAL A 15 12.66 17.23 -24.18
N PRO A 16 13.14 18.44 -24.49
CA PRO A 16 14.54 18.83 -24.35
C PRO A 16 14.92 19.15 -22.89
N GLU A 17 14.32 18.44 -21.94
CA GLU A 17 14.53 18.61 -20.51
C GLU A 17 14.68 17.25 -19.82
N PRO A 18 15.48 17.14 -18.76
CA PRO A 18 15.52 15.93 -17.96
C PRO A 18 14.17 15.69 -17.27
N VAL A 19 13.84 14.42 -17.04
CA VAL A 19 12.75 14.06 -16.14
C VAL A 19 13.15 14.50 -14.72
N PRO A 20 12.24 15.10 -13.93
CA PRO A 20 12.51 15.43 -12.53
C PRO A 20 13.11 14.23 -11.78
N SER A 21 14.16 14.48 -11.02
CA SER A 21 14.87 13.42 -10.31
C SER A 21 13.98 12.81 -9.22
N ASP A 22 13.59 11.55 -9.38
CA ASP A 22 12.98 10.74 -8.33
C ASP A 22 14.02 9.75 -7.80
N GLN A 23 14.55 10.04 -6.60
CA GLN A 23 15.52 9.17 -5.96
C GLN A 23 14.95 7.77 -5.68
N GLN A 24 13.68 7.66 -5.28
CA GLN A 24 13.07 6.38 -4.93
C GLN A 24 12.92 5.47 -6.16
N LEU A 25 12.63 6.04 -7.33
CA LEU A 25 12.63 5.29 -8.59
C LEU A 25 13.99 4.68 -8.87
N TRP A 26 15.07 5.47 -8.80
CA TRP A 26 16.40 4.98 -9.15
C TRP A 26 17.00 4.05 -8.09
N GLU A 27 16.69 4.25 -6.80
CA GLU A 27 17.00 3.29 -5.73
C GLU A 27 16.34 1.93 -5.99
N ARG A 28 15.07 1.94 -6.38
CA ARG A 28 14.33 0.70 -6.63
C ARG A 28 14.82 0.00 -7.89
N ALA A 29 15.05 0.74 -8.97
CA ALA A 29 15.65 0.21 -10.20
C ALA A 29 17.05 -0.39 -9.96
N SER A 30 17.83 0.19 -9.03
CA SER A 30 19.19 -0.29 -8.72
C SER A 30 19.26 -1.72 -8.18
N ARG A 31 18.14 -2.28 -7.71
CA ARG A 31 18.05 -3.67 -7.25
C ARG A 31 18.22 -4.70 -8.37
N LEU A 32 17.80 -4.35 -9.60
CA LEU A 32 17.92 -5.21 -10.78
C LEU A 32 18.97 -4.68 -11.77
N TRP A 33 19.27 -3.38 -11.70
CA TRP A 33 20.19 -2.68 -12.57
C TRP A 33 21.10 -1.77 -11.76
N PRO A 34 22.22 -2.27 -11.21
CA PRO A 34 23.08 -1.54 -10.27
C PRO A 34 23.55 -0.15 -10.76
N GLU A 35 23.70 0.03 -12.08
CA GLU A 35 24.15 1.28 -12.69
C GLU A 35 23.04 2.34 -12.87
N ALA A 36 21.80 2.06 -12.46
CA ALA A 36 20.63 2.91 -12.69
C ALA A 36 20.85 4.38 -12.32
N PHE A 37 21.38 4.64 -11.11
CA PHE A 37 21.67 6.01 -10.65
C PHE A 37 22.67 6.76 -11.53
N ARG A 38 23.76 6.07 -11.92
CA ARG A 38 24.80 6.66 -12.76
C ARG A 38 24.29 6.92 -14.16
N ALA A 39 23.43 6.04 -14.68
CA ALA A 39 22.78 6.23 -15.97
C ALA A 39 21.81 7.43 -15.93
N ALA A 40 20.95 7.48 -14.91
CA ALA A 40 20.02 8.57 -14.69
C ALA A 40 20.72 9.92 -14.55
N GLY A 41 21.81 10.04 -13.79
CA GLY A 41 22.52 11.32 -13.61
C GLY A 41 23.06 11.95 -14.92
N ARG A 42 23.20 11.15 -15.99
CA ARG A 42 23.70 11.61 -17.30
C ARG A 42 22.60 12.08 -18.25
N HIS A 43 21.33 11.82 -17.95
CA HIS A 43 20.25 12.18 -18.87
C HIS A 43 20.07 13.71 -18.94
N ARG A 44 19.64 14.19 -20.11
CA ARG A 44 19.50 15.63 -20.43
C ARG A 44 18.19 15.97 -21.13
N ALA A 45 17.53 14.95 -21.68
CA ALA A 45 16.29 15.04 -22.43
C ALA A 45 15.57 13.70 -22.32
N HIS A 46 14.30 13.64 -22.69
CA HIS A 46 13.56 12.39 -22.77
C HIS A 46 12.68 12.32 -24.02
N LEU A 47 12.43 11.09 -24.47
CA LEU A 47 11.43 10.81 -25.49
C LEU A 47 10.16 10.35 -24.80
N ALA A 48 9.06 11.08 -24.97
CA ALA A 48 7.74 10.64 -24.57
C ALA A 48 7.13 9.80 -25.70
N ILE A 49 6.73 8.57 -25.38
CA ILE A 49 6.20 7.60 -26.33
C ILE A 49 4.78 7.23 -25.91
N ALA A 50 3.83 7.32 -26.84
CA ALA A 50 2.44 6.96 -26.61
C ALA A 50 1.85 6.23 -27.81
N VAL A 51 1.03 5.21 -27.54
CA VAL A 51 0.18 4.55 -28.54
C VAL A 51 -1.18 5.22 -28.49
N MET A 52 -1.62 5.81 -29.59
CA MET A 52 -2.94 6.42 -29.73
C MET A 52 -3.87 5.51 -30.53
N ASP A 53 -5.14 5.48 -30.14
CA ASP A 53 -6.19 4.95 -31.01
C ASP A 53 -6.30 5.82 -32.27
N SER A 54 -6.79 5.22 -33.36
CA SER A 54 -6.75 5.87 -34.68
C SER A 54 -7.49 7.22 -34.66
N ALA A 55 -6.89 8.25 -35.23
CA ALA A 55 -7.55 9.55 -35.44
C ALA A 55 -8.57 9.52 -36.59
N LYS A 56 -8.71 8.41 -37.32
CA LYS A 56 -9.64 8.31 -38.45
C LYS A 56 -11.02 7.95 -37.94
N SER A 57 -11.99 8.83 -38.18
CA SER A 57 -13.43 8.63 -37.93
C SER A 57 -14.05 7.57 -38.84
N ASN A 58 -13.41 6.41 -38.99
CA ASN A 58 -14.00 5.26 -39.64
C ASN A 58 -14.51 4.37 -38.53
N ALA A 59 -15.82 4.19 -38.46
CA ALA A 59 -16.56 3.43 -37.44
C ALA A 59 -16.17 1.93 -37.33
N GLU A 60 -15.11 1.49 -38.03
CA GLU A 60 -14.66 0.10 -38.15
C GLU A 60 -13.32 -0.16 -37.44
N THR A 61 -12.60 0.86 -36.94
CA THR A 61 -11.34 0.62 -36.21
C THR A 61 -11.65 0.31 -34.76
N LYS A 62 -11.55 -0.97 -34.36
CA LYS A 62 -11.65 -1.40 -32.97
C LYS A 62 -10.64 -0.64 -32.11
N GLU A 63 -11.09 -0.06 -31.00
CA GLU A 63 -10.20 0.51 -29.98
C GLU A 63 -9.25 -0.57 -29.44
N LEU A 64 -7.98 -0.20 -29.21
CA LEU A 64 -7.03 -1.13 -28.64
C LEU A 64 -7.38 -1.44 -27.19
N GLY A 65 -7.48 -2.72 -26.87
CA GLY A 65 -7.53 -3.15 -25.47
C GLY A 65 -6.22 -2.80 -24.74
N PHE A 66 -6.27 -2.74 -23.40
CA PHE A 66 -5.09 -2.47 -22.57
C PHE A 66 -3.93 -3.43 -22.85
N ALA A 67 -4.22 -4.73 -23.00
CA ALA A 67 -3.23 -5.73 -23.37
C ALA A 67 -2.55 -5.38 -24.71
N GLU A 68 -3.34 -5.24 -25.78
CA GLU A 68 -2.83 -4.96 -27.13
C GLU A 68 -1.97 -3.68 -27.16
N ARG A 69 -2.41 -2.64 -26.46
CA ARG A 69 -1.66 -1.39 -26.30
C ARG A 69 -0.31 -1.59 -25.60
N THR A 70 -0.28 -2.41 -24.56
CA THR A 70 0.94 -2.72 -23.80
C THR A 70 1.96 -3.48 -24.68
N LEU A 71 1.51 -4.47 -25.44
CA LEU A 71 2.38 -5.24 -26.36
C LEU A 71 2.97 -4.31 -27.44
N LEU A 72 2.12 -3.48 -28.07
CA LEU A 72 2.55 -2.51 -29.09
C LEU A 72 3.53 -1.48 -28.53
N THR A 73 3.26 -0.94 -27.34
CA THR A 73 4.17 0.03 -26.69
C THR A 73 5.52 -0.63 -26.40
N THR A 74 5.52 -1.88 -25.92
CA THR A 74 6.75 -2.62 -25.62
C THR A 74 7.62 -2.77 -26.86
N ALA A 75 7.04 -3.25 -27.96
CA ALA A 75 7.73 -3.45 -29.23
C ALA A 75 8.23 -2.11 -29.81
N LEU A 76 7.41 -1.06 -29.75
CA LEU A 76 7.79 0.27 -30.22
C LEU A 76 8.99 0.83 -29.46
N VAL A 77 8.95 0.81 -28.13
CA VAL A 77 10.07 1.31 -27.31
C VAL A 77 11.32 0.50 -27.61
N GLY A 78 11.22 -0.83 -27.77
CA GLY A 78 12.33 -1.66 -28.22
C GLY A 78 12.91 -1.22 -29.57
N ALA A 79 12.05 -0.94 -30.56
CA ALA A 79 12.49 -0.44 -31.86
C ALA A 79 13.14 0.95 -31.78
N VAL A 80 12.61 1.85 -30.94
CA VAL A 80 13.19 3.19 -30.71
C VAL A 80 14.57 3.07 -30.08
N LEU A 81 14.75 2.21 -29.09
CA LEU A 81 16.04 1.95 -28.46
C LEU A 81 17.06 1.42 -29.48
N ALA A 82 16.64 0.51 -30.36
CA ALA A 82 17.51 -0.04 -31.40
C ALA A 82 17.93 1.03 -32.43
N ALA A 83 17.05 1.99 -32.72
CA ALA A 83 17.30 3.08 -33.66
C ALA A 83 18.01 4.29 -33.05
N THR A 84 18.04 4.42 -31.71
CA THR A 84 18.50 5.63 -31.02
C THR A 84 19.63 5.31 -30.04
N PRO A 85 20.90 5.37 -30.50
CA PRO A 85 22.05 5.24 -29.61
C PRO A 85 22.04 6.32 -28.52
N GLY A 86 22.48 5.98 -27.31
CA GLY A 86 22.65 6.93 -26.21
C GLY A 86 21.43 7.13 -25.32
N VAL A 87 20.34 6.38 -25.53
CA VAL A 87 19.28 6.26 -24.52
C VAL A 87 19.89 5.60 -23.28
N VAL A 88 19.68 6.21 -22.11
CA VAL A 88 20.30 5.75 -20.85
C VAL A 88 19.35 4.97 -19.95
N ALA A 89 18.04 5.11 -20.13
CA ALA A 89 17.00 4.44 -19.34
C ALA A 89 15.67 4.47 -20.09
N VAL A 90 14.78 3.54 -19.74
CA VAL A 90 13.34 3.63 -20.02
C VAL A 90 12.60 3.84 -18.71
N ILE A 91 11.64 4.77 -18.70
CA ILE A 91 10.83 5.09 -17.53
C ILE A 91 9.36 4.87 -17.85
N TRP A 92 8.66 4.17 -16.97
CA TRP A 92 7.21 4.00 -17.03
C TRP A 92 6.52 4.67 -15.84
N ASP A 93 5.50 5.49 -16.13
CA ASP A 93 4.68 6.24 -15.16
C ASP A 93 5.48 7.03 -14.10
N GLY A 94 6.73 7.38 -14.39
CA GLY A 94 7.63 7.98 -13.40
C GLY A 94 7.92 7.08 -12.19
N LYS A 95 7.59 5.78 -12.25
CA LYS A 95 7.71 4.82 -11.15
C LYS A 95 8.60 3.63 -11.46
N VAL A 96 8.71 3.19 -12.71
CA VAL A 96 9.50 1.99 -13.04
C VAL A 96 10.62 2.36 -13.99
N GLY A 97 11.87 2.05 -13.60
CA GLY A 97 13.07 2.34 -14.38
C GLY A 97 13.72 1.05 -14.91
N ARG A 98 14.02 1.01 -16.21
CA ARG A 98 14.67 -0.15 -16.86
C ARG A 98 15.90 0.28 -17.64
N SER A 99 16.90 -0.61 -17.68
CA SER A 99 18.04 -0.38 -18.54
C SER A 99 17.62 -0.52 -20.02
N PRO A 100 18.25 0.23 -20.94
CA PRO A 100 18.03 0.07 -22.38
C PRO A 100 18.22 -1.39 -22.85
N GLU A 101 19.24 -2.07 -22.30
CA GLU A 101 19.59 -3.44 -22.66
C GLU A 101 18.49 -4.43 -22.25
N MET A 102 18.00 -4.31 -21.02
CA MET A 102 16.92 -5.14 -20.50
C MET A 102 15.65 -4.99 -21.35
N TRP A 103 15.31 -3.75 -21.73
CA TRP A 103 14.16 -3.50 -22.58
C TRP A 103 14.36 -4.03 -24.00
N LEU A 104 15.53 -3.82 -24.60
CA LEU A 104 15.86 -4.33 -25.94
C LEU A 104 15.79 -5.85 -26.02
N GLU A 105 16.25 -6.55 -24.99
CA GLU A 105 16.18 -8.00 -24.92
C GLU A 105 14.73 -8.48 -24.79
N GLN A 106 14.02 -7.99 -23.77
CA GLN A 106 12.68 -8.48 -23.44
C GLN A 106 11.61 -8.05 -24.45
N SER A 107 11.78 -6.90 -25.12
CA SER A 107 10.85 -6.44 -26.16
C SER A 107 10.77 -7.35 -27.38
N ARG A 108 11.74 -8.25 -27.58
CA ARG A 108 11.68 -9.27 -28.65
C ARG A 108 10.54 -10.27 -28.44
N SER A 109 10.15 -10.47 -27.18
CA SER A 109 9.02 -11.31 -26.79
C SER A 109 7.77 -10.49 -26.49
N ALA A 110 7.67 -9.25 -26.99
CA ALA A 110 6.54 -8.36 -26.73
C ALA A 110 5.17 -8.95 -27.07
N PHE A 111 5.09 -9.91 -28.00
CA PHE A 111 3.85 -10.56 -28.41
C PHE A 111 3.71 -12.01 -27.90
N ALA A 112 4.60 -12.45 -27.00
CA ALA A 112 4.47 -13.75 -26.37
C ALA A 112 3.26 -13.77 -25.42
N ALA A 113 2.68 -14.94 -25.18
CA ALA A 113 1.65 -15.13 -24.16
C ALA A 113 2.29 -15.20 -22.77
N TYR A 114 1.49 -14.99 -21.71
CA TYR A 114 1.92 -15.33 -20.35
C TYR A 114 2.33 -16.81 -20.27
N PRO A 115 3.47 -17.17 -19.62
CA PRO A 115 4.30 -16.33 -18.76
C PRO A 115 5.44 -15.57 -19.46
N ASP A 116 5.64 -15.76 -20.76
CA ASP A 116 6.79 -15.21 -21.49
C ASP A 116 6.64 -13.74 -21.92
N GLN A 117 5.45 -13.15 -21.72
CA GLN A 117 5.26 -11.73 -21.96
C GLN A 117 6.12 -10.87 -21.02
N PRO A 118 6.70 -9.75 -21.49
CA PRO A 118 7.68 -8.98 -20.73
C PRO A 118 7.04 -8.01 -19.71
N LEU A 119 6.20 -8.54 -18.82
CA LEU A 119 5.50 -7.77 -17.76
C LEU A 119 6.47 -7.06 -16.81
N ALA A 120 7.62 -7.68 -16.57
CA ALA A 120 8.65 -7.12 -15.73
C ALA A 120 9.19 -5.79 -16.25
N LEU A 121 8.99 -5.42 -17.53
CA LEU A 121 9.34 -4.09 -18.03
C LEU A 121 8.43 -2.97 -17.47
N TRP A 122 7.19 -3.32 -17.14
CA TRP A 122 6.13 -2.37 -16.78
C TRP A 122 5.85 -2.32 -15.29
N THR A 123 6.06 -3.45 -14.60
CA THR A 123 5.75 -3.58 -13.18
C THR A 123 6.95 -4.09 -12.40
N GLU A 124 7.16 -3.56 -11.20
CA GLU A 124 8.07 -4.13 -10.21
C GLU A 124 7.28 -4.89 -9.17
N ILE A 125 7.73 -6.09 -8.82
CA ILE A 125 7.21 -6.87 -7.69
C ILE A 125 8.22 -6.70 -6.56
N VAL A 126 7.80 -6.02 -5.49
CA VAL A 126 8.65 -5.73 -4.35
C VAL A 126 8.27 -6.69 -3.21
N PRO A 127 9.09 -7.73 -2.93
CA PRO A 127 8.85 -8.60 -1.79
C PRO A 127 9.13 -7.85 -0.48
N TYR A 128 8.39 -8.19 0.55
CA TYR A 128 8.59 -7.72 1.91
C TYR A 128 8.25 -8.84 2.90
N ARG A 129 8.65 -8.65 4.16
CA ARG A 129 8.33 -9.57 5.25
C ARG A 129 7.47 -8.86 6.29
N SER A 130 6.33 -9.47 6.63
CA SER A 130 5.42 -9.01 7.69
C SER A 130 5.29 -10.10 8.74
N GLY A 131 6.04 -9.96 9.85
CA GLY A 131 6.20 -11.03 10.83
C GLY A 131 6.82 -12.29 10.21
N LYS A 132 6.06 -13.39 10.19
CA LYS A 132 6.47 -14.67 9.58
C LYS A 132 6.04 -14.81 8.11
N THR A 133 5.23 -13.88 7.61
CA THR A 133 4.62 -13.98 6.29
C THR A 133 5.43 -13.19 5.27
N ILE A 134 5.63 -13.79 4.10
CA ILE A 134 6.21 -13.11 2.95
C ILE A 134 5.04 -12.53 2.16
N GLY A 135 5.14 -11.25 1.84
CA GLY A 135 4.21 -10.57 0.96
C GLY A 135 4.94 -9.87 -0.16
N ALA A 136 4.20 -9.35 -1.11
CA ALA A 136 4.74 -8.48 -2.15
C ALA A 136 3.72 -7.41 -2.52
N TYR A 137 4.22 -6.28 -3.00
CA TYR A 137 3.39 -5.27 -3.63
C TYR A 137 3.93 -4.91 -5.01
N THR A 138 3.06 -4.40 -5.88
CA THR A 138 3.48 -3.92 -7.19
C THR A 138 3.78 -2.43 -7.17
N VAL A 139 4.65 -2.01 -8.09
CA VAL A 139 4.81 -0.61 -8.47
C VAL A 139 4.73 -0.52 -9.99
N GLY A 140 3.91 0.39 -10.50
CA GLY A 140 3.73 0.65 -11.93
C GLY A 140 2.48 0.01 -12.54
N LEU A 141 1.83 -0.93 -11.83
CA LEU A 141 0.60 -1.56 -12.32
C LEU A 141 -0.58 -0.58 -12.34
N SER A 142 -0.57 0.40 -11.43
CA SER A 142 -1.62 1.43 -11.33
C SER A 142 -1.79 2.25 -12.60
N ALA A 143 -0.76 2.37 -13.44
CA ALA A 143 -0.86 3.04 -14.73
C ALA A 143 -1.74 2.29 -15.75
N PHE A 144 -1.99 1.00 -15.53
CA PHE A 144 -2.91 0.19 -16.35
C PHE A 144 -4.30 0.09 -15.73
N THR A 145 -4.36 -0.10 -14.42
CA THR A 145 -5.57 -0.58 -13.73
C THR A 145 -6.14 0.44 -12.73
N GLY A 146 -5.45 1.55 -12.50
CA GLY A 146 -5.74 2.51 -11.44
C GLY A 146 -5.37 2.04 -10.03
N ARG A 147 -4.84 0.81 -9.85
CA ARG A 147 -4.46 0.26 -8.54
C ARG A 147 -3.20 -0.61 -8.60
N GLU A 148 -2.43 -0.61 -7.52
CA GLU A 148 -1.38 -1.61 -7.31
C GLU A 148 -1.94 -2.89 -6.68
N ILE A 149 -1.15 -3.95 -6.60
CA ILE A 149 -1.43 -5.16 -5.82
C ILE A 149 -0.71 -5.05 -4.48
N GLU A 150 -1.35 -5.47 -3.40
CA GLU A 150 -0.70 -5.74 -2.11
C GLU A 150 -1.08 -7.15 -1.64
N PHE A 151 -0.18 -8.11 -1.86
CA PHE A 151 -0.41 -9.53 -1.62
C PHE A 151 0.30 -9.97 -0.34
N GLU A 152 -0.46 -10.49 0.63
CA GLU A 152 0.05 -10.93 1.93
C GLU A 152 -0.72 -12.17 2.45
N VAL A 153 -0.45 -13.32 1.86
CA VAL A 153 -1.09 -14.59 2.21
C VAL A 153 -0.13 -15.47 3.01
N ASP A 154 -0.60 -15.98 4.15
CA ASP A 154 0.15 -16.82 5.08
C ASP A 154 0.62 -18.14 4.44
N GLY A 155 1.77 -18.64 4.87
CA GLY A 155 2.25 -19.98 4.51
C GLY A 155 2.93 -20.10 3.15
N LEU A 156 3.00 -19.01 2.38
CA LEU A 156 3.63 -19.00 1.05
C LEU A 156 5.10 -18.56 1.13
N ASP A 157 5.94 -19.19 0.31
CA ASP A 157 7.32 -18.76 0.09
C ASP A 157 7.41 -17.59 -0.91
N GLN A 158 8.61 -17.01 -1.04
CA GLN A 158 8.83 -15.84 -1.87
C GLN A 158 8.58 -16.09 -3.36
N ASP A 159 8.95 -17.26 -3.86
CA ASP A 159 8.81 -17.61 -5.28
C ASP A 159 7.34 -17.75 -5.65
N THR A 160 6.57 -18.42 -4.79
CA THR A 160 5.11 -18.57 -4.92
C THR A 160 4.42 -17.21 -4.86
N VAL A 161 4.76 -16.37 -3.88
CA VAL A 161 4.23 -15.00 -3.79
C VAL A 161 4.53 -14.20 -5.06
N THR A 162 5.76 -14.27 -5.55
CA THR A 162 6.19 -13.53 -6.75
C THR A 162 5.44 -14.01 -7.99
N ALA A 163 5.33 -15.32 -8.19
CA ALA A 163 4.60 -15.92 -9.30
C ALA A 163 3.11 -15.56 -9.28
N ARG A 164 2.47 -15.58 -8.10
CA ARG A 164 1.07 -15.19 -7.94
C ARG A 164 0.84 -13.71 -8.25
N VAL A 165 1.70 -12.82 -7.75
CA VAL A 165 1.59 -11.39 -8.06
C VAL A 165 1.84 -11.12 -9.55
N ALA A 166 2.77 -11.83 -10.19
CA ALA A 166 2.99 -11.73 -11.63
C ALA A 166 1.76 -12.19 -12.43
N GLN A 167 1.16 -13.33 -12.06
CA GLN A 167 -0.06 -13.84 -12.66
C GLN A 167 -1.24 -12.87 -12.52
N LEU A 168 -1.44 -12.32 -11.32
CA LEU A 168 -2.47 -11.31 -11.05
C LEU A 168 -2.25 -10.03 -11.86
N SER A 169 -1.00 -9.58 -11.98
CA SER A 169 -0.64 -8.42 -12.80
C SER A 169 -0.97 -8.66 -14.27
N ALA A 170 -0.61 -9.84 -14.80
CA ALA A 170 -0.94 -10.25 -16.16
C ALA A 170 -2.46 -10.26 -16.40
N TYR A 171 -3.20 -10.85 -15.47
CA TYR A 171 -4.66 -10.91 -15.50
C TYR A 171 -5.28 -9.51 -15.54
N PHE A 172 -4.90 -8.62 -14.62
CA PHE A 172 -5.48 -7.27 -14.60
C PHE A 172 -5.10 -6.42 -15.80
N ILE A 173 -3.91 -6.59 -16.38
CA ILE A 173 -3.54 -5.92 -17.64
C ILE A 173 -4.38 -6.45 -18.81
N ALA A 174 -4.71 -7.75 -18.79
CA ALA A 174 -5.50 -8.38 -19.83
C ALA A 174 -6.99 -8.01 -19.77
N THR A 175 -7.58 -7.99 -18.57
CA THR A 175 -9.03 -7.83 -18.38
C THR A 175 -9.43 -6.43 -17.93
N GLY A 176 -8.51 -5.61 -17.43
CA GLY A 176 -8.85 -4.42 -16.66
C GLY A 176 -9.35 -4.78 -15.25
N LEU A 177 -9.56 -3.75 -14.42
CA LEU A 177 -9.94 -3.91 -13.01
C LEU A 177 -11.45 -3.97 -12.79
N GLU A 178 -12.26 -3.43 -13.70
CA GLU A 178 -13.73 -3.37 -13.59
C GLU A 178 -14.38 -4.77 -13.66
N ASP A 179 -13.79 -5.67 -14.43
CA ASP A 179 -14.16 -7.09 -14.52
C ASP A 179 -13.41 -7.97 -13.49
N GLY A 180 -12.64 -7.34 -12.60
CA GLY A 180 -11.79 -8.01 -11.62
C GLY A 180 -12.47 -8.30 -10.27
N PHE A 181 -11.65 -8.63 -9.28
CA PHE A 181 -12.09 -9.01 -7.93
C PHE A 181 -12.75 -7.86 -7.18
N LYS A 182 -13.88 -8.17 -6.53
CA LYS A 182 -14.64 -7.19 -5.75
C LYS A 182 -14.05 -7.02 -4.35
N SER A 183 -14.10 -5.81 -3.82
CA SER A 183 -13.74 -5.60 -2.41
C SER A 183 -14.69 -6.35 -1.49
N GLY A 184 -14.15 -7.12 -0.55
CA GLY A 184 -14.89 -7.99 0.35
C GLY A 184 -15.08 -9.42 -0.17
N GLU A 185 -14.66 -9.72 -1.39
CA GLU A 185 -14.65 -11.08 -1.93
C GLU A 185 -13.73 -11.99 -1.11
N VAL A 186 -14.17 -13.24 -0.89
CA VAL A 186 -13.44 -14.24 -0.11
C VAL A 186 -13.26 -15.49 -0.95
N PHE A 187 -12.01 -15.90 -1.14
CA PHE A 187 -11.66 -17.19 -1.71
C PHE A 187 -11.60 -18.23 -0.62
N GLU A 188 -12.26 -19.37 -0.86
CA GLU A 188 -12.16 -20.54 -0.01
C GLU A 188 -10.79 -21.21 -0.16
N ALA A 189 -10.45 -22.07 0.80
CA ALA A 189 -9.22 -22.84 0.75
C ALA A 189 -9.17 -23.72 -0.51
N ASP A 190 -7.98 -23.85 -1.10
CA ASP A 190 -7.69 -24.73 -2.23
C ASP A 190 -6.47 -25.63 -1.96
N SER A 191 -5.94 -26.28 -3.01
CA SER A 191 -4.80 -27.19 -2.89
C SER A 191 -3.47 -26.52 -2.53
N GLU A 192 -3.34 -25.22 -2.76
CA GLU A 192 -2.12 -24.44 -2.50
C GLU A 192 -2.27 -23.55 -1.25
N ILE A 193 -3.48 -23.03 -1.00
CA ILE A 193 -3.79 -22.15 0.13
C ILE A 193 -4.86 -22.84 0.96
N ASP A 194 -4.47 -23.43 2.08
CA ASP A 194 -5.33 -24.22 2.98
C ASP A 194 -6.29 -23.38 3.86
N HIS A 195 -6.47 -22.10 3.54
CA HIS A 195 -7.26 -21.16 4.33
C HIS A 195 -7.87 -20.07 3.44
N ARG A 196 -8.78 -19.30 4.02
CA ARG A 196 -9.53 -18.27 3.27
C ARG A 196 -8.70 -17.03 3.03
N VAL A 197 -8.80 -16.48 1.82
CA VAL A 197 -8.15 -15.22 1.41
C VAL A 197 -9.21 -14.19 1.12
N VAL A 198 -9.09 -13.00 1.73
CA VAL A 198 -9.99 -11.87 1.46
C VAL A 198 -9.33 -10.86 0.53
N VAL A 199 -10.12 -10.35 -0.42
CA VAL A 199 -9.76 -9.23 -1.29
C VAL A 199 -10.31 -7.93 -0.72
N LEU A 200 -9.48 -6.90 -0.64
CA LEU A 200 -9.90 -5.57 -0.17
C LEU A 200 -9.37 -4.47 -1.09
N HIS A 201 -10.23 -3.55 -1.48
CA HIS A 201 -9.80 -2.31 -2.14
C HIS A 201 -9.53 -1.27 -1.06
N ARG A 202 -8.28 -0.81 -0.95
CA ARG A 202 -7.86 0.11 0.12
C ARG A 202 -6.69 0.97 -0.30
N ASN A 203 -6.31 1.94 0.53
CA ASN A 203 -5.01 2.60 0.37
C ASN A 203 -3.90 1.69 0.91
N SER A 204 -2.78 1.63 0.20
CA SER A 204 -1.65 0.82 0.62
C SER A 204 -1.00 1.39 1.88
N ARG A 205 -0.52 0.50 2.74
CA ARG A 205 0.34 0.85 3.88
C ARG A 205 1.75 1.28 3.46
N PHE A 206 2.14 1.05 2.21
CA PHE A 206 3.45 1.43 1.66
C PHE A 206 3.43 2.80 0.95
N ASN A 207 2.33 3.55 1.06
CA ASN A 207 2.14 4.84 0.38
C ASN A 207 2.30 4.79 -1.15
N ILE A 208 2.01 3.63 -1.76
CA ILE A 208 2.03 3.43 -3.23
C ILE A 208 0.69 3.76 -3.90
N GLY A 209 -0.23 4.39 -3.16
CA GLY A 209 -1.57 4.71 -3.63
C GLY A 209 -2.61 3.60 -3.36
N PRO A 210 -3.71 3.58 -4.13
CA PRO A 210 -4.77 2.59 -3.97
C PRO A 210 -4.32 1.20 -4.42
N VAL A 211 -4.73 0.17 -3.67
CA VAL A 211 -4.39 -1.24 -3.93
C VAL A 211 -5.62 -2.13 -3.97
N VAL A 212 -5.49 -3.22 -4.72
CA VAL A 212 -6.23 -4.47 -4.49
C VAL A 212 -5.37 -5.33 -3.57
N SER A 213 -5.81 -5.52 -2.34
CA SER A 213 -5.09 -6.27 -1.32
C SER A 213 -5.64 -7.67 -1.16
N PHE A 214 -4.75 -8.66 -1.13
CA PHE A 214 -5.06 -10.06 -0.82
C PHE A 214 -4.46 -10.38 0.54
N SER A 215 -5.26 -10.87 1.47
CA SER A 215 -4.76 -11.22 2.81
C SER A 215 -5.47 -12.44 3.40
N SER A 216 -4.75 -13.24 4.18
CA SER A 216 -5.36 -14.32 4.96
C SER A 216 -6.43 -13.77 5.90
N LEU A 217 -7.62 -14.35 5.83
CA LEU A 217 -8.75 -13.92 6.67
C LEU A 217 -8.53 -14.36 8.13
N ASP A 218 -8.06 -15.60 8.27
CA ASP A 218 -7.71 -16.25 9.54
C ASP A 218 -6.23 -15.96 9.86
N ASP A 219 -5.96 -15.39 11.02
CA ASP A 219 -4.60 -14.99 11.41
C ASP A 219 -3.83 -16.19 11.99
N ARG A 220 -3.06 -16.87 11.13
CA ARG A 220 -2.31 -18.08 11.50
C ARG A 220 -0.88 -17.78 11.94
N SER A 221 -0.39 -16.62 11.56
CA SER A 221 0.96 -16.12 11.88
C SER A 221 1.00 -15.34 13.20
N GLY A 222 -0.14 -15.19 13.91
CA GLY A 222 -0.25 -14.52 15.20
C GLY A 222 -0.05 -13.01 15.10
N ARG A 223 -0.32 -12.42 13.94
CA ARG A 223 -0.16 -11.00 13.64
C ARG A 223 -1.26 -10.16 14.27
N ARG A 224 -2.40 -10.74 14.61
CA ARG A 224 -3.47 -10.09 15.38
C ARG A 224 -3.25 -10.40 16.86
N ARG A 225 -2.62 -9.47 17.56
CA ARG A 225 -2.74 -9.44 19.03
C ARG A 225 -4.14 -8.98 19.39
N THR A 226 -4.90 -9.88 19.98
CA THR A 226 -6.20 -9.56 20.57
C THR A 226 -5.95 -9.11 21.99
N TYR A 227 -6.06 -7.81 22.23
CA TYR A 227 -5.97 -7.27 23.58
C TYR A 227 -7.37 -7.29 24.20
N PRO A 228 -7.62 -8.05 25.27
CA PRO A 228 -8.88 -7.99 26.00
C PRO A 228 -8.88 -6.68 26.79
N ILE A 229 -9.40 -5.60 26.21
CA ILE A 229 -9.21 -4.30 26.87
C ILE A 229 -10.08 -4.21 28.11
N ILE A 230 -11.33 -4.68 28.11
CA ILE A 230 -12.24 -4.46 29.24
C ILE A 230 -13.36 -5.54 29.31
N PRO A 231 -13.63 -6.16 30.48
CA PRO A 231 -14.80 -7.01 30.69
C PRO A 231 -16.11 -6.32 30.29
N ALA A 232 -17.03 -7.05 29.63
CA ALA A 232 -18.28 -6.51 29.07
C ALA A 232 -19.17 -5.73 30.07
N VAL A 233 -19.03 -5.98 31.37
CA VAL A 233 -19.71 -5.26 32.45
C VAL A 233 -19.22 -3.81 32.60
N ILE A 234 -17.94 -3.54 32.35
CA ILE A 234 -17.34 -2.20 32.47
C ILE A 234 -17.57 -1.39 31.17
N ALA A 235 -17.62 -2.06 30.02
CA ALA A 235 -17.86 -1.50 28.70
C ALA A 235 -19.15 -0.67 28.55
N ARG A 236 -20.25 -1.10 29.17
CA ARG A 236 -21.59 -0.51 28.95
C ARG A 236 -21.80 0.84 29.64
N ASN A 237 -21.03 1.13 30.68
CA ASN A 237 -21.28 2.26 31.58
C ASN A 237 -20.14 3.30 31.62
N HIS A 238 -19.08 3.13 30.83
CA HIS A 238 -17.92 4.01 30.85
C HIS A 238 -18.04 5.15 29.80
N PRO A 239 -18.10 6.43 30.19
CA PRO A 239 -18.35 7.56 29.28
C PRO A 239 -17.36 7.68 28.12
N LEU A 240 -16.08 7.34 28.36
CA LEU A 240 -15.03 7.37 27.34
C LEU A 240 -15.22 6.29 26.25
N LEU A 241 -15.78 5.13 26.61
CA LEU A 241 -16.02 4.01 25.67
C LEU A 241 -17.26 4.26 24.81
N ILE A 242 -18.26 4.96 25.35
CA ILE A 242 -19.43 5.43 24.60
C ILE A 242 -19.00 6.46 23.54
N MET A 243 -18.00 7.31 23.83
CA MET A 243 -17.45 8.25 22.84
C MET A 243 -16.66 7.53 21.74
N LEU A 244 -15.85 6.54 22.10
CA LEU A 244 -15.11 5.72 21.12
C LEU A 244 -16.03 4.87 20.23
N GLY A 245 -17.18 4.43 20.76
CA GLY A 245 -18.18 3.73 19.95
C GLY A 245 -18.91 4.63 18.95
N LYS A 246 -19.11 5.92 19.27
CA LYS A 246 -19.72 6.90 18.36
C LYS A 246 -18.87 7.23 17.14
N VAL A 247 -17.56 6.96 17.17
CA VAL A 247 -16.64 7.12 16.04
C VAL A 247 -16.30 5.78 15.36
N GLY A 248 -17.03 4.70 15.69
CA GLY A 248 -16.90 3.39 15.04
C GLY A 248 -15.69 2.57 15.47
N LEU A 249 -15.04 2.91 16.59
CA LEU A 249 -13.84 2.23 17.09
C LEU A 249 -14.14 1.18 18.18
N PHE A 250 -15.40 1.04 18.59
CA PHE A 250 -15.84 0.16 19.69
C PHE A 250 -17.34 -0.17 19.57
N ASP A 251 -17.77 -1.40 19.86
CA ASP A 251 -19.21 -1.78 19.91
C ASP A 251 -19.57 -2.38 21.29
N PRO A 252 -20.26 -1.63 22.17
CA PRO A 252 -20.62 -2.10 23.50
C PRO A 252 -21.60 -3.29 23.53
N ALA A 253 -22.25 -3.62 22.40
CA ALA A 253 -23.17 -4.75 22.29
C ALA A 253 -22.47 -6.06 21.89
N ASP A 254 -21.25 -5.99 21.34
CA ASP A 254 -20.48 -7.16 20.94
C ASP A 254 -19.72 -7.77 22.14
N ALA A 255 -19.97 -9.04 22.42
CA ALA A 255 -19.27 -9.80 23.46
C ALA A 255 -17.78 -10.00 23.16
N LYS A 256 -17.36 -9.76 21.92
CA LYS A 256 -15.98 -9.83 21.42
C LYS A 256 -15.48 -8.44 21.08
N ASN A 257 -15.48 -7.56 22.07
CA ASN A 257 -14.90 -6.21 21.95
C ASN A 257 -13.39 -6.28 21.73
N HIS A 258 -12.97 -6.39 20.48
CA HIS A 258 -11.57 -6.49 20.07
C HIS A 258 -11.20 -5.31 19.18
N ILE A 259 -10.27 -4.46 19.62
CA ILE A 259 -9.57 -3.58 18.69
C ILE A 259 -8.59 -4.46 17.93
N ARG A 260 -8.81 -4.62 16.61
CA ARG A 260 -7.86 -5.32 15.73
C ARG A 260 -6.73 -4.37 15.37
N LEU A 261 -5.68 -4.34 16.19
CA LEU A 261 -4.43 -3.70 15.82
C LEU A 261 -3.59 -4.66 14.98
N ARG A 262 -2.94 -4.15 13.92
CA ARG A 262 -1.95 -4.86 13.10
C ARG A 262 -0.54 -4.39 13.55
N PRO A 263 0.10 -5.05 14.53
CA PRO A 263 1.37 -4.63 15.13
C PRO A 263 2.53 -4.63 14.13
N ASP A 264 2.43 -5.43 13.08
CA ASP A 264 3.39 -5.56 11.98
C ASP A 264 3.36 -4.38 11.00
N HIS A 265 2.40 -3.48 11.12
CA HIS A 265 2.42 -2.17 10.43
C HIS A 265 3.30 -1.14 11.14
N TYR A 266 4.02 -1.51 12.20
CA TYR A 266 4.86 -0.62 12.99
C TYR A 266 6.30 -1.15 13.07
N GLN A 267 7.26 -0.47 12.45
CA GLN A 267 8.65 -0.95 12.34
C GLN A 267 9.59 -0.49 13.47
N SER A 268 9.06 -0.29 14.67
CA SER A 268 9.89 -0.19 15.86
C SER A 268 9.03 -0.53 17.07
N GLU A 269 9.02 -1.80 17.48
CA GLU A 269 8.46 -2.20 18.78
C GLU A 269 8.99 -1.27 19.88
N VAL A 270 10.25 -0.82 19.79
CA VAL A 270 10.89 0.11 20.73
C VAL A 270 10.25 1.51 20.77
N ARG A 271 9.84 2.10 19.63
CA ARG A 271 9.22 3.45 19.61
C ARG A 271 7.73 3.41 19.87
N LEU A 272 7.06 2.32 19.50
CA LEU A 272 5.66 2.13 19.86
C LEU A 272 5.54 1.77 21.34
N GLU A 273 6.46 0.98 21.88
CA GLU A 273 6.64 0.85 23.33
C GLU A 273 7.03 2.19 23.94
N SER A 274 7.90 3.02 23.36
CA SER A 274 8.22 4.34 23.95
C SER A 274 7.04 5.32 23.90
N PHE A 275 6.21 5.27 22.86
CA PHE A 275 4.99 6.07 22.71
C PHE A 275 3.85 5.54 23.57
N ASP A 276 3.65 4.22 23.60
CA ASP A 276 2.69 3.52 24.47
C ASP A 276 3.12 3.61 25.93
N GLN A 277 4.41 3.59 26.24
CA GLN A 277 4.98 3.84 27.56
C GLN A 277 4.92 5.33 27.90
N GLY A 278 5.12 6.25 26.95
CA GLY A 278 4.94 7.69 27.19
C GLY A 278 3.48 8.07 27.43
N LEU A 279 2.57 7.50 26.65
CA LEU A 279 1.11 7.65 26.80
C LEU A 279 0.63 6.93 28.06
N SER A 280 1.08 5.69 28.30
CA SER A 280 0.77 4.92 29.51
C SER A 280 1.40 5.53 30.75
N GLN A 281 2.56 6.19 30.68
CA GLN A 281 3.21 6.89 31.79
C GLN A 281 2.53 8.23 32.05
N ALA A 282 2.07 8.94 31.02
CA ALA A 282 1.22 10.13 31.17
C ALA A 282 -0.13 9.77 31.79
N LEU A 283 -0.80 8.72 31.29
CA LEU A 283 -2.06 8.20 31.84
C LEU A 283 -1.87 7.61 33.23
N SER A 284 -0.78 6.88 33.50
CA SER A 284 -0.47 6.33 34.83
C SER A 284 -0.10 7.42 35.81
N GLY A 285 0.61 8.47 35.39
CA GLY A 285 0.91 9.64 36.21
C GLY A 285 -0.36 10.41 36.59
N MET A 286 -1.28 10.57 35.63
CA MET A 286 -2.62 11.13 35.85
C MET A 286 -3.42 10.25 36.82
N ILE A 287 -3.44 8.94 36.63
CA ILE A 287 -4.19 7.99 37.49
C ILE A 287 -3.58 7.87 38.89
N ALA A 288 -2.25 8.01 39.01
CA ALA A 288 -1.53 7.97 40.28
C ALA A 288 -1.60 9.28 41.07
N THR A 289 -2.21 10.34 40.52
CA THR A 289 -2.43 11.58 41.28
C THR A 289 -3.61 11.38 42.22
N ASP A 290 -3.41 11.62 43.52
CA ASP A 290 -4.48 11.48 44.54
C ASP A 290 -5.74 12.29 44.17
N LEU A 291 -5.56 13.41 43.48
CA LEU A 291 -6.64 14.26 42.96
C LEU A 291 -7.50 13.58 41.89
N TYR A 292 -6.88 12.81 40.98
CA TYR A 292 -7.63 12.05 39.98
C TYR A 292 -8.33 10.85 40.62
N ALA A 293 -7.66 10.13 41.52
CA ALA A 293 -8.27 9.00 42.24
C ALA A 293 -9.49 9.45 43.06
N GLU A 294 -9.41 10.62 43.70
CA GLU A 294 -10.52 11.20 44.43
C GLU A 294 -11.64 11.69 43.48
N ALA A 295 -11.29 12.31 42.35
CA ALA A 295 -12.24 12.72 41.32
C ALA A 295 -12.96 11.52 40.69
N ASP A 296 -12.26 10.44 40.35
CA ASP A 296 -12.82 9.19 39.84
C ASP A 296 -13.76 8.55 40.88
N THR A 297 -13.35 8.51 42.15
CA THR A 297 -14.18 7.96 43.22
C THR A 297 -15.46 8.79 43.43
N LYS A 298 -15.37 10.12 43.37
CA LYS A 298 -16.53 11.03 43.48
C LYS A 298 -17.43 10.93 42.25
N ALA A 299 -16.86 10.83 41.05
CA ALA A 299 -17.62 10.65 39.81
C ALA A 299 -18.35 9.30 39.79
N ARG A 300 -17.71 8.21 40.22
CA ARG A 300 -18.36 6.89 40.37
C ARG A 300 -19.50 6.90 41.36
N ARG A 301 -19.35 7.60 42.48
CA ARG A 301 -20.45 7.80 43.46
C ARG A 301 -21.59 8.62 42.87
N ALA A 302 -21.31 9.67 42.11
CA ALA A 302 -22.32 10.46 41.42
C ALA A 302 -23.09 9.64 40.38
N VAL A 303 -22.38 8.82 39.58
CA VAL A 303 -23.01 7.88 38.63
C VAL A 303 -23.86 6.84 39.34
N ALA A 304 -23.38 6.26 40.45
CA ALA A 304 -24.15 5.30 41.24
C ALA A 304 -25.43 5.92 41.85
N GLY A 305 -25.43 7.23 42.11
CA GLY A 305 -26.59 8.01 42.52
C GLY A 305 -27.48 8.51 41.37
N GLY A 306 -27.16 8.19 40.12
CA GLY A 306 -27.91 8.63 38.93
C GLY A 306 -27.60 10.06 38.47
N ASP A 307 -26.62 10.74 39.08
CA ASP A 307 -26.25 12.12 38.77
C ASP A 307 -25.09 12.18 37.76
N MET A 308 -25.46 12.03 36.49
CA MET A 308 -24.52 12.08 35.37
C MET A 308 -23.96 13.49 35.11
N ALA A 309 -24.65 14.54 35.55
CA ALA A 309 -24.21 15.92 35.34
C ALA A 309 -23.02 16.24 36.26
N SER A 310 -23.13 15.88 37.55
CA SER A 310 -22.05 16.02 38.51
C SER A 310 -20.86 15.14 38.15
N ALA A 311 -21.08 13.89 37.71
CA ALA A 311 -20.00 13.01 37.27
C ALA A 311 -19.17 13.62 36.11
N ARG A 312 -19.84 14.24 35.13
CA ARG A 312 -19.16 14.95 34.04
C ARG A 312 -18.39 16.17 34.54
N SER A 313 -19.01 16.99 35.38
CA SER A 313 -18.36 18.19 35.92
C SER A 313 -17.10 17.85 36.74
N ILE A 314 -17.11 16.74 37.48
CA ILE A 314 -15.99 16.30 38.31
C ILE A 314 -14.78 15.86 37.45
N LEU A 315 -15.04 15.27 36.27
CA LEU A 315 -13.99 14.76 35.38
C LEU A 315 -13.60 15.76 34.27
N GLN A 316 -14.35 16.84 34.10
CA GLN A 316 -14.13 17.86 33.06
C GLN A 316 -12.68 18.40 33.02
N PRO A 317 -12.01 18.72 34.14
CA PRO A 317 -10.64 19.21 34.12
C PRO A 317 -9.64 18.20 33.51
N TRP A 318 -9.88 16.90 33.73
CA TRP A 318 -9.04 15.82 33.20
C TRP A 318 -9.39 15.47 31.75
N ALA A 319 -10.62 15.77 31.31
CA ALA A 319 -11.03 15.60 29.92
C ALA A 319 -10.27 16.53 28.97
N GLU A 320 -9.91 17.73 29.42
CA GLU A 320 -9.07 18.68 28.66
C GLU A 320 -7.63 18.18 28.53
N GLU A 321 -7.01 17.67 29.61
CA GLU A 321 -5.66 17.09 29.55
C GLU A 321 -5.59 15.86 28.64
N VAL A 322 -6.57 14.96 28.72
CA VAL A 322 -6.71 13.82 27.81
C VAL A 322 -6.93 14.30 26.37
N GLY A 323 -7.70 15.37 26.17
CA GLY A 323 -7.91 16.00 24.87
C GLY A 323 -6.63 16.60 24.28
N LEU A 324 -5.77 17.20 25.10
CA LEU A 324 -4.46 17.73 24.69
C LEU A 324 -3.49 16.61 24.30
N LEU A 325 -3.47 15.50 25.04
CA LEU A 325 -2.69 14.31 24.69
C LEU A 325 -3.15 13.71 23.34
N GLN A 326 -4.46 13.63 23.12
CA GLN A 326 -5.04 13.20 21.84
C GLN A 326 -4.72 14.16 20.70
N GLY A 327 -4.79 15.46 20.97
CA GLY A 327 -4.45 16.52 20.01
C GLY A 327 -2.97 16.46 19.60
N ALA A 328 -2.06 16.30 20.56
CA ALA A 328 -0.62 16.16 20.32
C ALA A 328 -0.30 14.90 19.52
N ALA A 329 -0.93 13.76 19.85
CA ALA A 329 -0.79 12.52 19.08
C ALA A 329 -1.28 12.68 17.64
N LYS A 330 -2.45 13.30 17.46
CA LYS A 330 -3.04 13.56 16.14
C LYS A 330 -2.19 14.54 15.33
N LEU A 331 -1.66 15.59 15.96
CA LEU A 331 -0.78 16.57 15.33
C LEU A 331 0.55 15.94 14.91
N ALA A 332 1.20 15.14 15.77
CA ALA A 332 2.45 14.44 15.44
C ALA A 332 2.27 13.45 14.27
N LEU A 333 1.12 12.79 14.18
CA LEU A 333 0.75 11.94 13.04
C LEU A 333 0.43 12.76 11.77
N THR A 334 -0.12 13.97 11.91
CA THR A 334 -0.49 14.85 10.79
C THR A 334 0.72 15.60 10.22
N LEU A 335 1.66 16.00 11.07
CA LEU A 335 2.88 16.73 10.70
C LEU A 335 4.02 15.82 10.24
N CYS A 336 3.82 14.49 10.24
CA CYS A 336 4.85 13.49 9.95
C CYS A 336 6.06 13.53 10.90
N ASP A 337 6.02 14.26 12.01
CA ASP A 337 7.10 14.30 13.03
C ASP A 337 7.20 12.97 13.81
N ALA A 338 6.20 12.09 13.69
CA ALA A 338 6.29 10.67 13.99
C ALA A 338 6.40 9.86 12.67
N PHE A 339 7.58 9.30 12.41
CA PHE A 339 7.84 8.51 11.20
C PHE A 339 7.58 7.01 11.41
N LEU A 340 6.69 6.46 10.58
CA LEU A 340 6.62 5.05 10.24
C LEU A 340 7.53 4.81 9.02
N PHE A 341 8.57 3.99 9.21
CA PHE A 341 9.47 3.35 8.22
C PHE A 341 10.75 4.08 7.77
N VAL A 342 11.86 3.32 7.88
CA VAL A 342 13.07 3.35 7.05
C VAL A 342 13.23 1.93 6.49
N PRO A 343 13.55 1.72 5.20
CA PRO A 343 13.76 0.38 4.66
C PRO A 343 14.86 -0.37 5.43
N ALA A 344 14.65 -1.66 5.69
CA ALA A 344 15.68 -2.49 6.31
C ALA A 344 16.94 -2.51 5.42
N PRO A 345 18.15 -2.37 5.99
CA PRO A 345 19.38 -2.51 5.20
C PRO A 345 19.47 -3.93 4.67
N LEU A 346 19.94 -4.05 3.42
CA LEU A 346 20.28 -5.32 2.80
C LEU A 346 21.26 -6.04 3.73
N ARG A 347 20.90 -7.24 4.19
CA ARG A 347 21.90 -8.14 4.73
C ARG A 347 22.80 -8.53 3.57
N GLY A 348 24.06 -8.08 3.64
CA GLY A 348 25.14 -8.62 2.82
C GLY A 348 25.34 -10.12 3.07
N PRO A 349 26.17 -10.77 2.22
CA PRO A 349 26.14 -12.20 1.91
C PRO A 349 26.14 -13.15 3.10
#